data_AF-A0A4Q3S8K5-F1
#
_entry.id   AF-A0A4Q3S8K5-F1
#
_cell.length_a   1.000
_cell.length_b   1.000
_cell.length_c   1.000
_cell.angle_alpha   90.00
_cell.angle_beta   90.00
_cell.angle_gamma   90.00
#
_symmetry.space_group_name_H-M   'P 1'
#
loop_
_entity.id
_entity.type
_entity.pdbx_description
1 polymer ?
#
loop_
_entity_poly.entity_id
_entity_poly.type
_entity_poly.pdbx_seq_one_letter_code
_entity_poly.pdbx_strand_id
1 'polypeptide(L)'
;MNRIFRISLALMIVNGCSEPVEKASTHAAITGIDSTKKPGDNFFMYVNSTWYDSAQIPASQSGVGSYSFLNFPQRIRLQGILDSVSKAKNAEGSLEQKVGDFYASGMDTATINKRGYDPIKPILAKIDAITDVPSLLKVVIDETKSDNSGILGFSVGPDDKQSTVNIVQFYQAGIGLPERDYYFKTDDNTATVQKAYKQFLTELFVLMGADSTTAGKNASIAYEIEKQFATSHRTNIELRDVKANYNKLAVADLSKKHPILGWVSLLEGLGAKVDSVNIAQPGYYDKLNSMLKSVPLSDWKIYLKSEVAMHYSNLLSQPFADASFAYEKTLSGQSSKKPRAEEMT
;
A
#
# COMPACT_ATOMS: atom_id res chain seq x y z
N MET A 1 46.94 -41.14 78.71
CA MET A 1 48.39 -40.85 78.70
C MET A 1 48.71 -40.04 77.44
N ASN A 2 49.15 -38.79 77.64
CA ASN A 2 50.03 -37.93 76.81
C ASN A 2 50.01 -38.08 75.28
N ARG A 3 49.52 -37.07 74.54
CA ARG A 3 50.17 -35.80 74.14
C ARG A 3 51.07 -35.93 72.88
N ILE A 4 50.72 -35.13 71.86
CA ILE A 4 51.58 -34.15 71.15
C ILE A 4 52.34 -34.59 69.86
N PHE A 5 51.90 -33.99 68.73
CA PHE A 5 52.65 -33.15 67.75
C PHE A 5 52.96 -33.60 66.31
N ARG A 6 52.78 -32.59 65.41
CA ARG A 6 53.36 -32.31 64.06
C ARG A 6 52.62 -32.91 62.86
N ILE A 7 51.84 -32.10 62.12
CA ILE A 7 52.22 -31.19 61.01
C ILE A 7 53.01 -31.92 59.93
N SER A 8 52.39 -32.12 58.77
CA SER A 8 53.00 -31.83 57.46
C SER A 8 51.95 -31.76 56.35
N LEU A 9 51.99 -30.60 55.70
CA LEU A 9 51.31 -30.17 54.50
C LEU A 9 51.87 -30.93 53.29
N ALA A 10 51.02 -31.46 52.41
CA ALA A 10 51.40 -31.78 51.04
C ALA A 10 50.17 -31.65 50.12
N LEU A 11 50.09 -30.47 49.52
CA LEU A 11 49.35 -30.15 48.30
C LEU A 11 49.58 -31.24 47.24
N MET A 12 48.52 -31.84 46.72
CA MET A 12 48.52 -32.34 45.34
C MET A 12 47.48 -31.58 44.54
N ILE A 13 48.02 -30.89 43.53
CA ILE A 13 47.40 -29.98 42.59
C ILE A 13 46.43 -30.78 41.73
N VAL A 14 45.13 -30.57 41.93
CA VAL A 14 44.15 -30.89 40.89
C VAL A 14 44.21 -29.74 39.89
N ASN A 15 44.93 -29.94 38.79
CA ASN A 15 44.81 -29.11 37.60
C ASN A 15 43.40 -29.33 37.02
N GLY A 16 42.41 -28.63 37.58
CA GLY A 16 41.16 -28.38 36.90
C GLY A 16 41.43 -27.33 35.84
N CYS A 17 41.29 -27.69 34.56
CA CYS A 17 41.19 -26.73 33.47
C CYS A 17 40.16 -25.66 33.84
N SER A 18 40.62 -24.48 34.23
CA SER A 18 39.80 -23.28 34.18
C SER A 18 39.82 -22.82 32.73
N GLU A 19 39.02 -23.46 31.87
CA GLU A 19 38.51 -22.73 30.73
C GLU A 19 37.71 -21.54 31.30
N PRO A 20 37.99 -20.30 30.89
CA PRO A 20 37.11 -19.21 31.22
C PRO A 20 35.78 -19.55 30.55
N VAL A 21 34.80 -19.96 31.35
CA VAL A 21 33.41 -19.85 30.95
C VAL A 21 33.18 -18.35 30.83
N GLU A 22 33.46 -17.82 29.65
CA GLU A 22 32.91 -16.56 29.23
C GLU A 22 31.40 -16.80 29.32
N LYS A 23 30.79 -16.34 30.42
CA LYS A 23 29.35 -16.14 30.49
C LYS A 23 29.06 -15.06 29.46
N ALA A 24 29.02 -15.44 28.18
CA ALA A 24 28.30 -14.70 27.19
C ALA A 24 26.90 -14.57 27.77
N SER A 25 26.57 -13.37 28.25
CA SER A 25 25.19 -13.05 28.60
C SER A 25 24.38 -13.26 27.34
N THR A 26 23.71 -14.40 27.24
CA THR A 26 22.86 -14.78 26.10
C THR A 26 21.59 -13.94 26.00
N HIS A 27 21.42 -12.97 26.89
CA HIS A 27 20.25 -12.11 26.97
C HIS A 27 20.66 -10.67 26.72
N ALA A 28 19.98 -10.00 25.81
CA ALA A 28 20.04 -8.56 25.64
C ALA A 28 19.75 -7.90 27.00
N ALA A 29 20.53 -6.88 27.38
CA ALA A 29 20.29 -6.16 28.62
C ALA A 29 18.87 -5.55 28.57
N ILE A 30 18.04 -5.88 29.56
CA ILE A 30 16.72 -5.27 29.71
C ILE A 30 16.93 -3.89 30.33
N THR A 31 16.89 -2.87 29.49
CA THR A 31 16.99 -1.46 29.89
C THR A 31 15.61 -0.79 29.74
N GLY A 32 15.34 0.26 30.53
CA GLY A 32 14.14 1.08 30.36
C GLY A 32 12.90 0.71 31.18
N ILE A 33 12.93 -0.39 31.97
CA ILE A 33 11.88 -0.71 32.94
C ILE A 33 11.75 0.41 33.97
N ASP A 34 10.53 0.90 34.17
CA ASP A 34 10.20 1.79 35.27
C ASP A 34 9.58 1.02 36.43
N SER A 35 10.44 0.64 37.38
CA SER A 35 10.06 -0.08 38.60
C SER A 35 9.17 0.70 39.57
N THR A 36 8.94 2.01 39.34
CA THR A 36 7.97 2.79 40.12
C THR A 36 6.52 2.48 39.72
N LYS A 37 6.32 1.91 38.53
CA LYS A 37 5.01 1.44 38.04
C LYS A 37 4.81 -0.03 38.41
N LYS A 38 3.55 -0.42 38.67
CA LYS A 38 3.24 -1.83 38.96
C LYS A 38 2.93 -2.58 37.66
N PRO A 39 3.55 -3.74 37.41
CA PRO A 39 3.31 -4.51 36.19
C PRO A 39 1.86 -5.00 36.05
N GLY A 40 1.16 -5.26 37.16
CA GLY A 40 -0.23 -5.71 37.15
C GLY A 40 -1.27 -4.63 36.79
N ASP A 41 -0.92 -3.35 36.97
CA ASP A 41 -1.84 -2.23 36.69
C ASP A 41 -1.75 -1.80 35.22
N ASN A 42 -0.52 -1.67 34.71
CA ASN A 42 -0.26 -1.33 33.33
C ASN A 42 1.11 -1.86 32.91
N PHE A 43 1.13 -3.11 32.42
CA PHE A 43 2.37 -3.77 32.01
C PHE A 43 3.10 -3.01 30.88
N PHE A 44 2.35 -2.37 29.97
CA PHE A 44 2.93 -1.57 28.89
C PHE A 44 3.77 -0.41 29.46
N MET A 45 3.22 0.36 30.39
CA MET A 45 3.94 1.50 30.98
C MET A 45 5.06 1.05 31.92
N TYR A 46 4.90 -0.07 32.64
CA TYR A 46 5.99 -0.65 33.44
C TYR A 46 7.24 -0.96 32.60
N VAL A 47 7.05 -1.56 31.42
CA VAL A 47 8.17 -1.93 30.55
C VAL A 47 8.66 -0.76 29.69
N ASN A 48 7.76 0.11 29.22
CA ASN A 48 8.07 1.04 28.14
C ASN A 48 8.05 2.53 28.52
N SER A 49 7.70 2.94 29.75
CA SER A 49 7.46 4.37 30.00
C SER A 49 8.67 5.26 29.73
N THR A 50 9.88 4.79 30.08
CA THR A 50 11.11 5.55 29.78
C THR A 50 11.26 5.84 28.29
N TRP A 51 10.95 4.86 27.43
CA TRP A 51 10.95 5.05 25.99
C TRP A 51 9.76 5.89 25.54
N TYR A 52 8.55 5.58 26.00
CA TYR A 52 7.32 6.26 25.61
C TYR A 52 7.37 7.77 25.87
N ASP A 53 7.91 8.17 27.02
CA ASP A 53 8.00 9.58 27.43
C ASP A 53 9.10 10.35 26.68
N SER A 54 10.06 9.66 26.06
CA SER A 54 11.23 10.26 25.39
C SER A 54 11.20 10.13 23.87
N ALA A 55 10.43 9.17 23.33
CA ALA A 55 10.43 8.84 21.92
C ALA A 55 9.77 9.95 21.10
N GLN A 56 10.49 10.44 20.09
CA GLN A 56 9.96 11.38 19.11
C GLN A 56 9.59 10.63 17.84
N ILE A 57 8.37 10.86 17.34
CA ILE A 57 7.97 10.40 16.02
C ILE A 57 8.71 11.26 14.98
N PRO A 58 9.55 10.68 14.11
CA PRO A 58 10.23 11.46 13.08
C PRO A 58 9.20 12.15 12.16
N ALA A 59 9.52 13.35 11.69
CA ALA A 59 8.57 14.16 10.89
C ALA A 59 8.08 13.46 9.60
N SER A 60 8.88 12.54 9.05
CA SER A 60 8.55 11.72 7.88
C SER A 60 7.83 10.41 8.19
N GLN A 61 7.35 10.22 9.42
CA GLN A 61 6.67 9.00 9.85
C GLN A 61 5.33 9.33 10.54
N SER A 62 4.40 8.38 10.49
CA SER A 62 3.14 8.43 11.25
C SER A 62 3.25 7.83 12.65
N GLY A 63 4.37 7.18 12.96
CA GLY A 63 4.61 6.57 14.27
C GLY A 63 6.07 6.13 14.44
N VAL A 64 6.42 5.77 15.68
CA VAL A 64 7.73 5.23 16.05
C VAL A 64 7.53 4.08 17.03
N GLY A 65 8.42 3.08 17.02
CA GLY A 65 8.28 1.88 17.83
C GLY A 65 9.47 0.96 17.67
N SER A 66 9.45 -0.23 18.29
CA SER A 66 10.58 -1.17 18.25
C SER A 66 11.04 -1.51 16.82
N TYR A 67 10.12 -1.57 15.87
CA TYR A 67 10.39 -1.81 14.45
C TYR A 67 11.37 -0.79 13.84
N SER A 68 11.35 0.48 14.28
CA SER A 68 12.20 1.53 13.72
C SER A 68 13.69 1.26 13.97
N PHE A 69 14.04 0.64 15.09
CA PHE A 69 15.44 0.29 15.41
C PHE A 69 16.01 -0.77 14.47
N LEU A 70 15.16 -1.59 13.85
CA LEU A 70 15.57 -2.56 12.84
C LEU A 70 15.44 -1.97 11.43
N ASN A 71 14.35 -1.27 11.14
CA ASN A 71 14.07 -0.84 9.77
C ASN A 71 14.99 0.30 9.29
N PHE A 72 15.29 1.29 10.13
CA PHE A 72 16.10 2.45 9.70
C PHE A 72 17.54 2.08 9.31
N PRO A 73 18.31 1.32 10.13
CA PRO A 73 19.66 0.92 9.73
C PRO A 73 19.65 0.03 8.47
N GLN A 74 18.58 -0.73 8.27
CA GLN A 74 18.44 -1.65 7.15
C GLN A 74 18.18 -0.88 5.85
N ARG A 75 17.35 0.17 5.91
CA ARG A 75 17.14 1.12 4.80
C ARG A 75 18.44 1.82 4.40
N ILE A 76 19.24 2.29 5.37
CA ILE A 76 20.53 2.92 5.08
C ILE A 76 21.49 1.94 4.37
N ARG A 77 21.52 0.68 4.81
CA ARG A 77 22.33 -0.36 4.15
C ARG A 77 21.84 -0.65 2.73
N LEU A 78 20.52 -0.77 2.55
CA LEU A 78 19.92 -0.97 1.23
C LEU A 78 20.23 0.20 0.30
N GLN A 79 20.08 1.44 0.77
CA GLN A 79 20.45 2.63 0.03
C GLN A 79 21.93 2.57 -0.40
N GLY A 80 22.84 2.20 0.49
CA GLY A 80 24.25 2.04 0.16
C GLY A 80 24.51 0.99 -0.94
N ILE A 81 23.77 -0.11 -0.92
CA ILE A 81 23.82 -1.14 -1.98
C ILE A 81 23.30 -0.56 -3.30
N LEU A 82 22.15 0.10 -3.31
CA LEU A 82 21.55 0.67 -4.52
C LEU A 82 22.39 1.81 -5.10
N ASP A 83 22.96 2.67 -4.26
CA ASP A 83 23.90 3.71 -4.65
C ASP A 83 25.17 3.11 -5.28
N SER A 84 25.66 1.98 -4.75
CA SER A 84 26.83 1.28 -5.31
C SER A 84 26.50 0.64 -6.66
N VAL A 85 25.36 -0.07 -6.74
CA VAL A 85 24.95 -0.81 -7.94
C VAL A 85 24.61 0.15 -9.08
N SER A 86 23.93 1.26 -8.81
CA SER A 86 23.57 2.27 -9.83
C SER A 86 24.75 3.04 -10.41
N LYS A 87 25.87 3.17 -9.66
CA LYS A 87 27.09 3.84 -10.14
C LYS A 87 28.09 2.90 -10.81
N ALA A 88 27.90 1.58 -10.64
CA ALA A 88 28.77 0.58 -11.23
C ALA A 88 28.48 0.39 -12.72
N LYS A 89 29.51 0.04 -13.49
CA LYS A 89 29.34 -0.38 -14.89
C LYS A 89 28.99 -1.86 -14.92
N ASN A 90 27.69 -2.15 -14.85
CA ASN A 90 27.17 -3.51 -14.85
C ASN A 90 27.03 -4.06 -16.28
N ALA A 91 26.99 -5.39 -16.41
CA ALA A 91 26.75 -6.03 -17.70
C ALA A 91 25.32 -5.73 -18.19
N GLU A 92 25.17 -5.46 -19.48
CA GLU A 92 23.87 -5.17 -20.08
C GLU A 92 22.88 -6.33 -19.87
N GLY A 93 21.68 -6.02 -19.37
CA GLY A 93 20.64 -7.01 -19.10
C GLY A 93 20.81 -7.80 -17.79
N SER A 94 21.90 -7.58 -17.05
CA SER A 94 22.12 -8.21 -15.73
C SER A 94 21.12 -7.70 -14.68
N LEU A 95 20.99 -8.43 -13.57
CA LEU A 95 20.13 -8.00 -12.47
C LEU A 95 20.64 -6.70 -11.85
N GLU A 96 21.95 -6.54 -11.72
CA GLU A 96 22.61 -5.34 -11.21
C GLU A 96 22.32 -4.14 -12.08
N GLN A 97 22.38 -4.28 -13.41
CA GLN A 97 22.03 -3.19 -14.33
C GLN A 97 20.55 -2.80 -14.16
N LYS A 98 19.63 -3.77 -14.15
CA LYS A 98 18.18 -3.49 -14.00
C LYS A 98 17.85 -2.81 -12.69
N VAL A 99 18.41 -3.29 -11.58
CA VAL A 99 18.19 -2.72 -10.24
C VAL A 99 18.81 -1.33 -10.14
N GLY A 100 20.05 -1.17 -10.63
CA GLY A 100 20.76 0.11 -10.65
C GLY A 100 20.02 1.16 -11.46
N ASP A 101 19.59 0.81 -12.67
CA ASP A 101 18.86 1.72 -13.57
C ASP A 101 17.47 2.06 -13.05
N PHE A 102 16.75 1.09 -12.48
CA PHE A 102 15.46 1.35 -11.84
C PHE A 102 15.58 2.34 -10.68
N TYR A 103 16.53 2.10 -9.77
CA TYR A 103 16.79 3.02 -8.66
C TYR A 103 17.24 4.40 -9.16
N ALA A 104 18.19 4.47 -10.09
CA ALA A 104 18.67 5.73 -10.66
C ALA A 104 17.55 6.52 -11.35
N SER A 105 16.64 5.84 -12.06
CA SER A 105 15.48 6.47 -12.70
C SER A 105 14.54 7.13 -11.69
N GLY A 106 14.36 6.50 -10.52
CA GLY A 106 13.59 7.08 -9.42
C GLY A 106 14.31 8.26 -8.76
N MET A 107 15.64 8.22 -8.66
CA MET A 107 16.42 9.29 -8.04
C MET A 107 16.52 10.57 -8.88
N ASP A 108 16.38 10.49 -10.21
CA ASP A 108 16.48 11.63 -11.14
C ASP A 108 15.20 12.52 -11.14
N THR A 109 15.02 13.26 -10.04
CA THR A 109 13.92 14.21 -9.88
C THR A 109 13.95 15.35 -10.90
N ALA A 110 15.12 15.71 -11.44
CA ALA A 110 15.23 16.74 -12.46
C ALA A 110 14.55 16.31 -13.77
N THR A 111 14.80 15.09 -14.23
CA THR A 111 14.12 14.53 -15.40
C THR A 111 12.63 14.31 -15.14
N ILE A 112 12.26 13.78 -13.96
CA ILE A 112 10.85 13.58 -13.59
C ILE A 112 10.09 14.92 -13.63
N ASN A 113 10.64 15.97 -13.02
CA ASN A 113 10.04 17.30 -13.00
C ASN A 113 9.91 17.90 -14.40
N LYS A 114 10.95 17.73 -15.24
CA LYS A 114 10.92 18.20 -16.63
C LYS A 114 9.81 17.53 -17.44
N ARG A 115 9.54 16.25 -17.21
CA ARG A 115 8.50 15.47 -17.92
C ARG A 115 7.09 15.79 -17.44
N GLY A 116 6.90 16.39 -16.27
CA GLY A 116 5.57 16.75 -15.79
C GLY A 116 4.65 15.53 -15.68
N TYR A 117 3.51 15.60 -16.36
CA TYR A 117 2.56 14.49 -16.53
C TYR A 117 2.58 13.89 -17.94
N ASP A 118 3.57 14.21 -18.77
CA ASP A 118 3.71 13.63 -20.11
C ASP A 118 3.64 12.10 -20.14
N PRO A 119 4.21 11.35 -19.16
CA PRO A 119 4.14 9.89 -19.16
C PRO A 119 2.73 9.31 -19.14
N ILE A 120 1.73 10.01 -18.58
CA ILE A 120 0.35 9.51 -18.52
C ILE A 120 -0.53 10.02 -19.67
N LYS A 121 -0.07 10.99 -20.48
CA LYS A 121 -0.85 11.52 -21.62
C LYS A 121 -1.33 10.45 -22.60
N PRO A 122 -0.55 9.40 -22.95
CA PRO A 122 -1.03 8.32 -23.80
C PRO A 122 -2.25 7.58 -23.21
N ILE A 123 -2.29 7.41 -21.89
CA ILE A 123 -3.41 6.77 -21.18
C ILE A 123 -4.63 7.70 -21.20
N LEU A 124 -4.43 8.99 -20.91
CA LEU A 124 -5.50 10.00 -20.98
C LEU A 124 -6.13 10.09 -22.38
N ALA A 125 -5.31 9.99 -23.44
CA ALA A 125 -5.79 9.96 -24.82
C ALA A 125 -6.63 8.71 -25.13
N LYS A 126 -6.27 7.53 -24.60
CA LYS A 126 -7.11 6.33 -24.70
C LYS A 126 -8.46 6.53 -23.99
N ILE A 127 -8.47 7.18 -22.83
CA ILE A 127 -9.71 7.51 -22.10
C ILE A 127 -10.57 8.48 -22.91
N ASP A 128 -9.97 9.50 -23.50
CA ASP A 128 -10.70 10.46 -24.35
C ASP A 128 -11.33 9.82 -25.57
N ALA A 129 -10.70 8.78 -26.12
CA ALA A 129 -11.20 8.01 -27.26
C ALA A 129 -12.33 7.01 -26.90
N ILE A 130 -12.73 6.86 -25.64
CA ILE A 130 -13.85 5.98 -25.25
C ILE A 130 -15.15 6.47 -25.91
N THR A 131 -15.88 5.57 -26.59
CA THR A 131 -17.15 5.89 -27.27
C THR A 131 -18.32 5.03 -26.78
N ASP A 132 -18.03 3.98 -26.02
CA ASP A 132 -18.98 2.98 -25.55
C ASP A 132 -18.41 2.20 -24.35
N VAL A 133 -19.22 1.34 -23.75
CA VAL A 133 -18.80 0.50 -22.61
C VAL A 133 -17.68 -0.49 -22.98
N PRO A 134 -17.70 -1.17 -24.15
CA PRO A 134 -16.58 -2.03 -24.55
C PRO A 134 -15.23 -1.32 -24.64
N SER A 135 -15.16 -0.12 -25.24
CA SER A 135 -13.93 0.68 -25.30
C SER A 135 -13.49 1.18 -23.93
N LEU A 136 -14.44 1.49 -23.02
CA LEU A 136 -14.15 1.77 -21.62
C LEU A 136 -13.50 0.59 -20.93
N LEU A 137 -14.11 -0.60 -21.01
CA LEU A 137 -13.61 -1.81 -20.36
C LEU A 137 -12.23 -2.21 -20.91
N LYS A 138 -11.97 -1.97 -22.20
CA LYS A 138 -10.64 -2.17 -22.78
C LYS A 138 -9.57 -1.30 -22.09
N VAL A 139 -9.87 -0.03 -21.81
CA VAL A 139 -8.95 0.84 -21.06
C VAL A 139 -8.77 0.33 -19.63
N VAL A 140 -9.84 -0.06 -18.95
CA VAL A 140 -9.77 -0.62 -17.59
C VAL A 140 -8.90 -1.89 -17.55
N ILE A 141 -9.02 -2.78 -18.55
CA ILE A 141 -8.22 -3.99 -18.66
C ILE A 141 -6.74 -3.67 -18.91
N ASP A 142 -6.45 -2.73 -19.81
CA ASP A 142 -5.08 -2.28 -20.07
C ASP A 142 -4.44 -1.73 -18.78
N GLU A 143 -5.15 -0.89 -18.03
CA GLU A 143 -4.68 -0.31 -16.77
C GLU A 143 -4.54 -1.35 -15.65
N THR A 144 -5.48 -2.31 -15.55
CA THR A 144 -5.39 -3.41 -14.58
C THR A 144 -4.13 -4.24 -14.80
N LYS A 145 -3.72 -4.46 -16.06
CA LYS A 145 -2.46 -5.15 -16.39
C LYS A 145 -1.21 -4.35 -16.00
N SER A 146 -1.35 -3.04 -15.83
CA SER A 146 -0.30 -2.14 -15.34
C SER A 146 -0.43 -1.86 -13.84
N ASP A 147 -1.13 -2.72 -13.10
CA ASP A 147 -1.35 -2.62 -11.64
C ASP A 147 -2.18 -1.39 -11.20
N ASN A 148 -2.90 -0.78 -12.14
CA ASN A 148 -3.89 0.25 -11.87
C ASN A 148 -5.29 -0.37 -11.89
N SER A 149 -5.74 -0.85 -10.72
CA SER A 149 -6.98 -1.63 -10.59
C SER A 149 -8.24 -0.86 -10.93
N GLY A 150 -8.28 0.48 -10.77
CA GLY A 150 -9.46 1.31 -11.03
C GLY A 150 -10.77 0.70 -10.49
N ILE A 151 -11.72 0.40 -11.39
CA ILE A 151 -13.01 -0.24 -11.09
C ILE A 151 -12.98 -1.78 -11.06
N LEU A 152 -11.81 -2.39 -11.19
CA LEU A 152 -11.63 -3.82 -11.34
C LEU A 152 -10.56 -4.34 -10.38
N GLY A 153 -10.97 -4.66 -9.14
CA GLY A 153 -10.12 -5.40 -8.22
C GLY A 153 -9.88 -6.80 -8.79
N PHE A 154 -8.65 -7.11 -9.17
CA PHE A 154 -8.27 -8.37 -9.81
C PHE A 154 -6.97 -8.89 -9.22
N SER A 155 -6.90 -10.20 -9.00
CA SER A 155 -5.65 -10.88 -8.65
C SER A 155 -5.72 -12.37 -9.03
N VAL A 156 -4.55 -13.01 -9.04
CA VAL A 156 -4.43 -14.45 -9.16
C VAL A 156 -3.59 -14.94 -7.99
N GLY A 157 -4.10 -15.90 -7.25
CA GLY A 157 -3.44 -16.47 -6.08
C GLY A 157 -4.05 -17.81 -5.68
N PRO A 158 -3.56 -18.45 -4.61
CA PRO A 158 -4.06 -19.75 -4.16
C PRO A 158 -5.58 -19.76 -3.92
N ASP A 159 -6.26 -20.86 -4.24
CA ASP A 159 -7.67 -21.08 -3.88
C ASP A 159 -7.77 -21.42 -2.38
N ASP A 160 -8.49 -20.60 -1.60
CA ASP A 160 -8.65 -20.79 -0.15
C ASP A 160 -9.21 -22.17 0.23
N LYS A 161 -9.97 -22.82 -0.66
CA LYS A 161 -10.51 -24.17 -0.44
C LYS A 161 -9.69 -25.28 -1.10
N GLN A 162 -8.73 -24.93 -1.96
CA GLN A 162 -7.83 -25.86 -2.62
C GLN A 162 -6.46 -25.22 -2.87
N SER A 163 -5.66 -25.08 -1.81
CA SER A 163 -4.41 -24.29 -1.83
C SER A 163 -3.32 -24.80 -2.77
N THR A 164 -3.50 -25.97 -3.39
CA THR A 164 -2.59 -26.53 -4.40
C THR A 164 -2.82 -25.96 -5.81
N VAL A 165 -3.89 -25.19 -6.02
CA VAL A 165 -4.19 -24.54 -7.30
C VAL A 165 -4.40 -23.04 -7.10
N ASN A 166 -4.15 -22.27 -8.16
CA ASN A 166 -4.50 -20.86 -8.20
C ASN A 166 -5.92 -20.67 -8.73
N ILE A 167 -6.58 -19.62 -8.27
CA ILE A 167 -7.88 -19.15 -8.74
C ILE A 167 -7.78 -17.67 -9.11
N VAL A 168 -8.54 -17.26 -10.12
CA VAL A 168 -8.77 -15.86 -10.44
C VAL A 168 -9.71 -15.25 -9.41
N GLN A 169 -9.32 -14.13 -8.83
CA GLN A 169 -10.06 -13.45 -7.77
C GLN A 169 -10.44 -12.04 -8.18
N PHE A 170 -11.66 -11.66 -7.83
CA PHE A 170 -12.22 -10.35 -8.06
C PHE A 170 -12.76 -9.78 -6.75
N TYR A 171 -12.51 -8.50 -6.48
CA TYR A 171 -12.87 -7.84 -5.22
C TYR A 171 -13.31 -6.39 -5.45
N GLN A 172 -13.97 -5.82 -4.44
CA GLN A 172 -14.46 -4.44 -4.49
C GLN A 172 -13.31 -3.45 -4.70
N ALA A 173 -13.52 -2.49 -5.60
CA ALA A 173 -12.53 -1.49 -5.99
C ALA A 173 -13.21 -0.16 -6.31
N GLY A 174 -12.44 0.80 -6.83
CA GLY A 174 -12.95 2.04 -7.41
C GLY A 174 -13.37 3.12 -6.41
N ILE A 175 -12.76 3.15 -5.22
CA ILE A 175 -12.90 4.24 -4.25
C ILE A 175 -11.51 4.72 -3.82
N GLY A 176 -11.32 6.03 -3.61
CA GLY A 176 -10.03 6.58 -3.16
C GLY A 176 -9.96 7.01 -1.69
N LEU A 177 -11.08 7.01 -0.96
CA LEU A 177 -11.06 7.13 0.51
C LEU A 177 -10.72 5.77 1.16
N PRO A 178 -10.17 5.75 2.40
CA PRO A 178 -9.65 4.53 3.02
C PRO A 178 -10.65 3.38 3.17
N GLU A 179 -11.93 3.71 3.38
CA GLU A 179 -13.01 2.73 3.47
C GLU A 179 -14.38 3.38 3.18
N ARG A 180 -15.39 2.55 2.91
CA ARG A 180 -16.70 3.00 2.42
C ARG A 180 -17.42 4.01 3.32
N ASP A 181 -17.28 3.90 4.64
CA ASP A 181 -18.02 4.74 5.58
C ASP A 181 -17.49 6.18 5.59
N TYR A 182 -16.25 6.43 5.09
CA TYR A 182 -15.76 7.80 4.87
C TYR A 182 -16.62 8.59 3.88
N TYR A 183 -17.44 7.96 3.04
CA TYR A 183 -18.37 8.66 2.15
C TYR A 183 -19.72 9.00 2.79
N PHE A 184 -20.01 8.46 3.97
CA PHE A 184 -21.33 8.53 4.61
C PHE A 184 -21.31 9.13 6.03
N LYS A 185 -20.21 8.96 6.77
CA LYS A 185 -20.04 9.58 8.09
C LYS A 185 -19.96 11.10 7.98
N THR A 186 -20.43 11.77 9.03
CA THR A 186 -20.60 13.23 9.10
C THR A 186 -19.90 13.87 10.29
N ASP A 187 -19.09 13.09 11.03
CA ASP A 187 -18.26 13.62 12.11
C ASP A 187 -17.13 14.52 11.56
N ASP A 188 -16.61 15.40 12.42
CA ASP A 188 -15.65 16.44 12.04
C ASP A 188 -14.36 15.88 11.42
N ASN A 189 -13.87 14.74 11.92
CA ASN A 189 -12.66 14.11 11.40
C ASN A 189 -12.91 13.55 9.99
N THR A 190 -14.03 12.85 9.79
CA THR A 190 -14.41 12.36 8.46
C THR A 190 -14.65 13.51 7.49
N ALA A 191 -15.35 14.58 7.91
CA ALA A 191 -15.60 15.75 7.06
C ALA A 191 -14.30 16.44 6.61
N THR A 192 -13.30 16.49 7.50
CA THR A 192 -11.95 16.98 7.18
C THR A 192 -11.28 16.13 6.11
N VAL A 193 -11.33 14.80 6.23
CA VAL A 193 -10.76 13.88 5.24
C VAL A 193 -11.50 13.96 3.90
N GLN A 194 -12.83 13.99 3.90
CA GLN A 194 -13.64 14.15 2.68
C GLN A 194 -13.28 15.46 1.94
N LYS A 195 -13.10 16.55 2.68
CA LYS A 195 -12.71 17.85 2.11
C LYS A 195 -11.31 17.79 1.49
N ALA A 196 -10.34 17.23 2.21
CA ALA A 196 -8.98 17.07 1.71
C ALA A 196 -8.95 16.21 0.43
N TYR A 197 -9.73 15.13 0.39
CA TYR A 197 -9.81 14.28 -0.78
C TYR A 197 -10.42 14.98 -2.01
N LYS A 198 -11.53 15.71 -1.84
CA LYS A 198 -12.12 16.51 -2.93
C LYS A 198 -11.16 17.59 -3.44
N GLN A 199 -10.40 18.21 -2.53
CA GLN A 199 -9.37 19.18 -2.89
C GLN A 199 -8.25 18.51 -3.69
N PHE A 200 -7.80 17.33 -3.27
CA PHE A 200 -6.79 16.55 -4.00
C PHE A 200 -7.25 16.20 -5.41
N LEU A 201 -8.46 15.67 -5.57
CA LEU A 201 -9.05 15.40 -6.89
C LEU A 201 -9.09 16.66 -7.76
N THR A 202 -9.47 17.80 -7.17
CA THR A 202 -9.51 19.09 -7.89
C THR A 202 -8.11 19.49 -8.36
N GLU A 203 -7.11 19.40 -7.49
CA GLU A 203 -5.72 19.73 -7.81
C GLU A 203 -5.18 18.85 -8.95
N LEU A 204 -5.47 17.54 -8.94
CA LEU A 204 -5.08 16.64 -10.03
C LEU A 204 -5.63 17.11 -11.38
N PHE A 205 -6.89 17.54 -11.45
CA PHE A 205 -7.46 18.07 -12.69
C PHE A 205 -6.83 19.40 -13.12
N VAL A 206 -6.50 20.29 -12.16
CA VAL A 206 -5.77 21.54 -12.45
C VAL A 206 -4.39 21.24 -13.03
N LEU A 207 -3.65 20.31 -12.41
CA LEU A 207 -2.32 19.90 -12.86
C LEU A 207 -2.33 19.23 -14.24
N MET A 208 -3.45 18.60 -14.62
CA MET A 208 -3.69 18.08 -15.97
C MET A 208 -4.17 19.16 -16.97
N GLY A 209 -4.31 20.42 -16.54
CA GLY A 209 -4.57 21.58 -17.41
C GLY A 209 -6.02 22.07 -17.44
N ALA A 210 -6.91 21.58 -16.57
CA ALA A 210 -8.26 22.14 -16.44
C ALA A 210 -8.22 23.49 -15.67
N ASP A 211 -9.11 24.42 -16.03
CA ASP A 211 -9.33 25.60 -15.19
C ASP A 211 -10.00 25.21 -13.86
N SER A 212 -9.88 26.07 -12.84
CA SER A 212 -10.38 25.78 -11.49
C SER A 212 -11.88 25.43 -11.44
N THR A 213 -12.72 26.04 -12.28
CA THR A 213 -14.16 25.75 -12.30
C THR A 213 -14.42 24.37 -12.88
N THR A 214 -13.78 24.03 -14.00
CA THR A 214 -13.89 22.71 -14.62
C THR A 214 -13.30 21.63 -13.73
N ALA A 215 -12.16 21.88 -13.10
CA ALA A 215 -11.52 20.96 -12.17
C ALA A 215 -12.41 20.62 -10.97
N GLY A 216 -13.05 21.62 -10.34
CA GLY A 216 -13.95 21.39 -9.22
C GLY A 216 -15.21 20.59 -9.59
N LYS A 217 -15.75 20.82 -10.80
CA LYS A 217 -16.86 20.01 -11.34
C LYS A 217 -16.44 18.56 -11.58
N ASN A 218 -15.29 18.37 -12.22
CA ASN A 218 -14.76 17.04 -12.52
C ASN A 218 -14.44 16.24 -11.24
N ALA A 219 -13.83 16.90 -10.25
CA ALA A 219 -13.59 16.30 -8.93
C ALA A 219 -14.89 15.89 -8.23
N SER A 220 -15.94 16.70 -8.33
CA SER A 220 -17.26 16.37 -7.78
C SER A 220 -17.87 15.15 -8.48
N ILE A 221 -17.76 15.06 -9.81
CA ILE A 221 -18.25 13.90 -10.59
C ILE A 221 -17.52 12.62 -10.17
N ALA A 222 -16.19 12.65 -10.10
CA ALA A 222 -15.39 11.52 -9.66
C ALA A 222 -15.79 11.06 -8.25
N TYR A 223 -15.87 12.00 -7.30
CA TYR A 223 -16.28 11.70 -5.91
C TYR A 223 -17.69 11.07 -5.82
N GLU A 224 -18.66 11.55 -6.61
CA GLU A 224 -20.02 10.99 -6.60
C GLU A 224 -20.10 9.60 -7.25
N ILE A 225 -19.25 9.30 -8.25
CA ILE A 225 -19.12 7.93 -8.79
C ILE A 225 -18.54 7.00 -7.71
N GLU A 226 -17.49 7.40 -7.01
CA GLU A 226 -16.92 6.61 -5.91
C GLU A 226 -17.93 6.39 -4.79
N LYS A 227 -18.69 7.43 -4.42
CA LYS A 227 -19.75 7.31 -3.43
C LYS A 227 -20.83 6.31 -3.84
N GLN A 228 -21.16 6.22 -5.13
CA GLN A 228 -22.06 5.18 -5.64
C GLN A 228 -21.45 3.78 -5.48
N PHE A 229 -20.15 3.59 -5.75
CA PHE A 229 -19.48 2.32 -5.45
C PHE A 229 -19.49 1.99 -3.96
N ALA A 230 -19.21 2.96 -3.09
CA ALA A 230 -19.17 2.78 -1.64
C ALA A 230 -20.50 2.22 -1.07
N THR A 231 -21.64 2.45 -1.74
CA THR A 231 -22.93 1.87 -1.33
C THR A 231 -22.96 0.34 -1.37
N SER A 232 -22.21 -0.29 -2.28
CA SER A 232 -22.16 -1.76 -2.45
C SER A 232 -20.92 -2.41 -1.84
N HIS A 233 -19.95 -1.61 -1.38
CA HIS A 233 -18.78 -2.10 -0.66
C HIS A 233 -19.20 -2.74 0.67
N ARG A 234 -18.48 -3.79 1.06
CA ARG A 234 -18.51 -4.34 2.42
C ARG A 234 -17.72 -3.45 3.38
N THR A 235 -18.11 -3.46 4.64
CA THR A 235 -17.38 -2.83 5.75
C THR A 235 -16.10 -3.61 6.08
N ASN A 236 -15.17 -2.96 6.79
CA ASN A 236 -13.94 -3.61 7.27
C ASN A 236 -14.18 -4.81 8.20
N ILE A 237 -15.35 -4.90 8.85
CA ILE A 237 -15.70 -6.07 9.67
C ILE A 237 -16.12 -7.22 8.76
N GLU A 238 -17.01 -6.97 7.80
CA GLU A 238 -17.48 -7.99 6.86
C GLU A 238 -16.36 -8.50 5.94
N LEU A 239 -15.36 -7.66 5.61
CA LEU A 239 -14.19 -8.08 4.84
C LEU A 239 -13.29 -9.09 5.58
N ARG A 240 -13.40 -9.21 6.90
CA ARG A 240 -12.63 -10.19 7.69
C ARG A 240 -13.26 -11.58 7.73
N ASP A 241 -14.51 -11.74 7.29
CA ASP A 241 -15.15 -13.05 7.19
C ASP A 241 -14.69 -13.76 5.90
N VAL A 242 -13.64 -14.58 6.02
CA VAL A 242 -13.08 -15.33 4.89
C VAL A 242 -14.12 -16.19 4.17
N LYS A 243 -15.07 -16.79 4.91
CA LYS A 243 -16.10 -17.66 4.30
C LYS A 243 -17.10 -16.85 3.49
N ALA A 244 -17.54 -15.70 4.01
CA ALA A 244 -18.44 -14.82 3.30
C ALA A 244 -17.80 -14.16 2.07
N ASN A 245 -16.47 -14.01 2.05
CA ASN A 245 -15.68 -13.45 0.93
C ASN A 245 -15.15 -14.53 -0.03
N TYR A 246 -15.59 -15.79 0.10
CA TYR A 246 -15.31 -16.84 -0.87
C TYR A 246 -16.59 -17.22 -1.62
N ASN A 247 -16.73 -16.72 -2.85
CA ASN A 247 -17.86 -17.02 -3.75
C ASN A 247 -17.32 -17.49 -5.10
N LYS A 248 -17.01 -18.78 -5.20
CA LYS A 248 -16.63 -19.41 -6.47
C LYS A 248 -17.86 -19.50 -7.38
N LEU A 249 -17.85 -18.77 -8.48
CA LEU A 249 -18.97 -18.64 -9.41
C LEU A 249 -18.52 -19.03 -10.82
N ALA A 250 -19.40 -19.70 -11.57
CA ALA A 250 -19.15 -20.01 -12.97
C ALA A 250 -19.20 -18.73 -13.82
N VAL A 251 -18.25 -18.60 -14.75
CA VAL A 251 -18.18 -17.48 -15.70
C VAL A 251 -19.45 -17.39 -16.57
N ALA A 252 -20.03 -18.54 -16.90
CA ALA A 252 -21.30 -18.59 -17.64
C ALA A 252 -22.46 -17.94 -16.87
N ASP A 253 -22.55 -18.15 -15.55
CA ASP A 253 -23.61 -17.57 -14.72
C ASP A 253 -23.37 -16.09 -14.46
N LEU A 254 -22.11 -15.70 -14.25
CA LEU A 254 -21.71 -14.29 -14.19
C LEU A 254 -22.04 -13.54 -15.49
N SER A 255 -21.83 -14.16 -16.65
CA SER A 255 -22.16 -13.56 -17.96
C SER A 255 -23.66 -13.33 -18.14
N LYS A 256 -24.50 -14.23 -17.62
CA LYS A 256 -25.97 -14.03 -17.60
C LYS A 256 -26.38 -12.91 -16.64
N LYS A 257 -25.76 -12.85 -15.46
CA LYS A 257 -26.09 -11.86 -14.41
C LYS A 257 -25.60 -10.45 -14.77
N HIS A 258 -24.43 -10.35 -15.40
CA HIS A 258 -23.74 -9.11 -15.72
C HIS A 258 -23.51 -8.96 -17.24
N PRO A 259 -24.57 -8.80 -18.04
CA PRO A 259 -24.46 -8.79 -19.50
C PRO A 259 -23.70 -7.57 -20.04
N ILE A 260 -23.56 -6.49 -19.26
CA ILE A 260 -22.85 -5.26 -19.66
C ILE A 260 -21.35 -5.38 -19.41
N LEU A 261 -20.95 -6.08 -18.34
CA LEU A 261 -19.55 -6.25 -17.96
C LEU A 261 -18.78 -7.20 -18.89
N GLY A 262 -19.47 -8.12 -19.55
CA GLY A 262 -18.87 -9.00 -20.56
C GLY A 262 -17.75 -9.90 -20.02
N TRP A 263 -18.04 -10.70 -18.99
CA TRP A 263 -17.04 -11.51 -18.25
C TRP A 263 -16.08 -12.32 -19.12
N VAL A 264 -16.56 -12.95 -20.19
CA VAL A 264 -15.71 -13.73 -21.10
C VAL A 264 -14.65 -12.84 -21.74
N SER A 265 -15.06 -11.74 -22.37
CA SER A 265 -14.13 -10.79 -23.01
C SER A 265 -13.23 -10.08 -22.00
N LEU A 266 -13.75 -9.79 -20.80
CA LEU A 266 -12.96 -9.22 -19.71
C LEU A 266 -11.83 -10.15 -19.27
N LEU A 267 -12.14 -11.43 -19.03
CA LEU A 267 -11.16 -12.43 -18.64
C LEU A 267 -10.14 -12.72 -19.75
N GLU A 268 -10.59 -12.85 -21.00
CA GLU A 268 -9.71 -12.97 -22.16
C GLU A 268 -8.78 -11.77 -22.28
N GLY A 269 -9.32 -10.56 -22.08
CA GLY A 269 -8.57 -9.32 -22.05
C GLY A 269 -7.50 -9.32 -20.96
N LEU A 270 -7.79 -9.84 -19.77
CA LEU A 270 -6.84 -10.01 -18.66
C LEU A 270 -5.85 -11.18 -18.87
N GLY A 271 -6.01 -11.98 -19.93
CA GLY A 271 -5.17 -13.15 -20.20
C GLY A 271 -5.55 -14.38 -19.37
N ALA A 272 -6.73 -14.41 -18.77
CA ALA A 272 -7.23 -15.52 -17.96
C ALA A 272 -8.23 -16.37 -18.76
N LYS A 273 -7.95 -17.68 -18.89
CA LYS A 273 -8.86 -18.65 -19.51
C LYS A 273 -9.35 -19.63 -18.43
N VAL A 274 -10.51 -19.34 -17.86
CA VAL A 274 -11.09 -20.09 -16.73
C VAL A 274 -12.60 -20.23 -16.90
N ASP A 275 -13.18 -21.28 -16.33
CA ASP A 275 -14.64 -21.51 -16.30
C ASP A 275 -15.31 -20.95 -15.04
N SER A 276 -14.51 -20.62 -14.03
CA SER A 276 -14.96 -20.17 -12.73
C SER A 276 -13.95 -19.21 -12.10
N VAL A 277 -14.46 -18.31 -11.26
CA VAL A 277 -13.69 -17.27 -10.57
C VAL A 277 -14.20 -17.12 -9.14
N ASN A 278 -13.37 -16.64 -8.22
CA ASN A 278 -13.83 -16.19 -6.91
C ASN A 278 -14.24 -14.71 -6.99
N ILE A 279 -15.50 -14.41 -6.66
CA ILE A 279 -15.97 -13.02 -6.51
C ILE A 279 -16.09 -12.72 -5.02
N ALA A 280 -15.12 -12.01 -4.44
CA ALA A 280 -15.08 -11.79 -3.00
C ALA A 280 -16.28 -10.96 -2.49
N GLN A 281 -16.68 -9.93 -3.25
CA GLN A 281 -17.86 -9.12 -2.94
C GLN A 281 -18.82 -9.06 -4.14
N PRO A 282 -19.76 -10.03 -4.28
CA PRO A 282 -20.67 -10.09 -5.42
C PRO A 282 -21.54 -8.84 -5.61
N GLY A 283 -22.01 -8.24 -4.52
CA GLY A 283 -22.83 -7.02 -4.58
C GLY A 283 -22.12 -5.82 -5.22
N TYR A 284 -20.78 -5.76 -5.13
CA TYR A 284 -20.00 -4.75 -5.84
C TYR A 284 -20.12 -4.91 -7.36
N TYR A 285 -19.98 -6.12 -7.88
CA TYR A 285 -20.06 -6.39 -9.32
C TYR A 285 -21.48 -6.24 -9.87
N ASP A 286 -22.50 -6.56 -9.07
CA ASP A 286 -23.89 -6.26 -9.39
C ASP A 286 -24.08 -4.74 -9.60
N LYS A 287 -23.53 -3.94 -8.66
CA LYS A 287 -23.57 -2.47 -8.72
C LYS A 287 -22.77 -1.91 -9.90
N LEU A 288 -21.54 -2.40 -10.13
CA LEU A 288 -20.70 -1.99 -11.25
C LEU A 288 -21.39 -2.24 -12.59
N ASN A 289 -21.95 -3.43 -12.80
CA ASN A 289 -22.70 -3.75 -14.02
C ASN A 289 -23.89 -2.81 -14.23
N SER A 290 -24.60 -2.43 -13.15
CA SER A 290 -25.66 -1.41 -13.22
C SER A 290 -25.11 -0.03 -13.58
N MET A 291 -24.00 0.39 -12.96
CA MET A 291 -23.40 1.71 -13.18
C MET A 291 -22.85 1.88 -14.59
N LEU A 292 -22.29 0.83 -15.21
CA LEU A 292 -21.85 0.85 -16.60
C LEU A 292 -22.99 1.20 -17.58
N LYS A 293 -24.25 0.94 -17.18
CA LYS A 293 -25.43 1.32 -17.95
C LYS A 293 -25.97 2.71 -17.57
N SER A 294 -25.96 3.07 -16.29
CA SER A 294 -26.66 4.26 -15.80
C SER A 294 -25.82 5.53 -15.75
N VAL A 295 -24.49 5.40 -15.57
CA VAL A 295 -23.58 6.55 -15.51
C VAL A 295 -23.20 6.98 -16.93
N PRO A 296 -23.32 8.27 -17.28
CA PRO A 296 -22.91 8.77 -18.61
C PRO A 296 -21.45 8.46 -18.93
N LEU A 297 -21.15 8.14 -20.19
CA LEU A 297 -19.76 7.89 -20.63
C LEU A 297 -18.84 9.10 -20.42
N SER A 298 -19.37 10.33 -20.50
CA SER A 298 -18.60 11.54 -20.16
C SER A 298 -18.07 11.51 -18.73
N ASP A 299 -18.90 11.04 -17.81
CA ASP A 299 -18.60 11.05 -16.38
C ASP A 299 -17.65 9.90 -16.04
N TRP A 300 -17.81 8.75 -16.72
CA TRP A 300 -16.82 7.68 -16.69
C TRP A 300 -15.44 8.12 -17.15
N LYS A 301 -15.34 8.89 -18.24
CA LYS A 301 -14.04 9.43 -18.69
C LYS A 301 -13.41 10.32 -17.62
N ILE A 302 -14.20 11.16 -16.97
CA ILE A 302 -13.72 12.03 -15.88
C ILE A 302 -13.19 11.19 -14.73
N TYR A 303 -13.96 10.21 -14.26
CA TYR A 303 -13.56 9.31 -13.19
C TYR A 303 -12.30 8.49 -13.53
N LEU A 304 -12.20 7.93 -14.74
CA LEU A 304 -10.99 7.19 -15.14
C LEU A 304 -9.76 8.10 -15.22
N LYS A 305 -9.91 9.36 -15.62
CA LYS A 305 -8.80 10.34 -15.59
C LYS A 305 -8.34 10.63 -14.16
N SER A 306 -9.26 10.74 -13.20
CA SER A 306 -8.86 10.93 -11.79
C SER A 306 -8.16 9.70 -11.24
N GLU A 307 -8.62 8.49 -11.56
CA GLU A 307 -7.96 7.25 -11.13
C GLU A 307 -6.52 7.17 -11.64
N VAL A 308 -6.30 7.44 -12.94
CA VAL A 308 -4.95 7.48 -13.53
C VAL A 308 -4.08 8.54 -12.87
N ALA A 309 -4.60 9.77 -12.70
CA ALA A 309 -3.83 10.85 -12.10
C ALA A 309 -3.48 10.56 -10.63
N MET A 310 -4.41 9.98 -9.87
CA MET A 310 -4.22 9.57 -8.48
C MET A 310 -3.17 8.46 -8.37
N HIS A 311 -3.34 7.38 -9.14
CA HIS A 311 -2.45 6.21 -9.12
C HIS A 311 -0.99 6.59 -9.42
N TYR A 312 -0.77 7.44 -10.44
CA TYR A 312 0.57 7.83 -10.83
C TYR A 312 1.11 9.08 -10.12
N SER A 313 0.34 9.75 -9.27
CA SER A 313 0.70 11.07 -8.68
C SER A 313 2.08 11.12 -8.01
N ASN A 314 2.47 10.06 -7.30
CA ASN A 314 3.77 9.95 -6.61
C ASN A 314 4.96 9.64 -7.56
N LEU A 315 4.68 9.33 -8.83
CA LEU A 315 5.66 9.00 -9.87
C LEU A 315 5.82 10.13 -10.91
N LEU A 316 4.98 11.16 -10.84
CA LEU A 316 5.00 12.31 -11.73
C LEU A 316 5.84 13.46 -11.13
N SER A 317 5.78 14.64 -11.75
CA SER A 317 6.48 15.82 -11.25
C SER A 317 6.06 16.24 -9.83
N GLN A 318 6.93 17.03 -9.20
CA GLN A 318 6.80 17.50 -7.82
C GLN A 318 5.39 18.04 -7.48
N PRO A 319 4.70 18.84 -8.31
CA PRO A 319 3.34 19.30 -8.00
C PRO A 319 2.33 18.17 -7.78
N PHE A 320 2.42 17.07 -8.54
CA PHE A 320 1.54 15.91 -8.35
C PHE A 320 1.87 15.18 -7.05
N ALA A 321 3.16 14.96 -6.79
CA ALA A 321 3.59 14.34 -5.54
C ALA A 321 3.25 15.23 -4.32
N ASP A 322 3.27 16.56 -4.45
CA ASP A 322 2.88 17.51 -3.39
C ASP A 322 1.38 17.44 -3.11
N ALA A 323 0.56 17.40 -4.15
CA ALA A 323 -0.89 17.24 -4.02
C ALA A 323 -1.24 15.91 -3.32
N SER A 324 -0.59 14.82 -3.72
CA SER A 324 -0.75 13.50 -3.09
C SER A 324 -0.36 13.51 -1.61
N PHE A 325 0.82 14.06 -1.29
CA PHE A 325 1.26 14.14 0.10
C PHE A 325 0.38 15.06 0.96
N ALA A 326 -0.15 16.15 0.41
CA ALA A 326 -1.06 17.02 1.15
C ALA A 326 -2.33 16.28 1.60
N TYR A 327 -2.85 15.38 0.76
CA TYR A 327 -3.93 14.48 1.13
C TYR A 327 -3.46 13.41 2.12
N GLU A 328 -2.36 12.71 1.84
CA GLU A 328 -1.80 11.66 2.71
C GLU A 328 -1.55 12.19 4.13
N LYS A 329 -1.01 13.40 4.27
CA LYS A 329 -0.79 14.08 5.56
C LYS A 329 -2.06 14.20 6.38
N THR A 330 -3.21 14.40 5.74
CA THR A 330 -4.51 14.45 6.42
C THR A 330 -4.91 13.09 7.00
N LEU A 331 -4.51 12.00 6.34
CA LEU A 331 -4.79 10.63 6.78
C LEU A 331 -3.80 10.12 7.83
N SER A 332 -2.51 10.41 7.64
CA SER A 332 -1.41 9.78 8.39
C SER A 332 -0.88 10.64 9.53
N GLY A 333 -1.14 11.95 9.53
CA GLY A 333 -0.56 12.91 10.46
C GLY A 333 0.93 13.22 10.21
N GLN A 334 1.52 12.68 9.15
CA GLN A 334 2.93 12.88 8.81
C GLN A 334 3.21 14.36 8.51
N SER A 335 4.29 14.90 9.07
CA SER A 335 4.58 16.33 8.99
C SER A 335 5.32 16.75 7.71
N SER A 336 6.22 15.90 7.21
CA SER A 336 7.02 16.12 5.99
C SER A 336 7.11 14.87 5.13
N LYS A 337 7.36 15.00 3.83
CA LYS A 337 7.63 13.85 2.96
C LYS A 337 8.85 13.06 3.43
N LYS A 338 8.93 11.80 3.00
CA LYS A 338 10.16 11.03 3.09
C LYS A 338 11.21 11.67 2.17
N PRO A 339 12.50 11.66 2.53
CA PRO A 339 13.56 11.97 1.59
C PRO A 339 13.48 11.05 0.37
N ARG A 340 13.86 11.54 -0.82
CA ARG A 340 13.74 10.75 -2.06
C ARG A 340 14.43 9.37 -1.98
N ALA A 341 15.61 9.30 -1.35
CA ALA A 341 16.29 8.02 -1.16
C ALA A 341 15.50 7.04 -0.27
N GLU A 342 14.75 7.55 0.71
CA GLU A 342 13.87 6.74 1.56
C GLU A 342 12.57 6.31 0.84
N GLU A 343 12.10 7.08 -0.15
CA GLU A 343 11.00 6.64 -1.03
C GLU A 343 11.43 5.50 -1.96
N MET A 344 12.71 5.50 -2.37
CA MET A 344 13.27 4.52 -3.31
C MET A 344 13.89 3.29 -2.62
N THR A 345 13.81 3.16 -1.29
CA THR A 345 14.38 2.06 -0.48
C THR A 345 13.38 1.41 0.47
#